data_AF-A0A7C8YFA6-F1
#
_entry.id   AF-A0A7C8YFA6-F1
#
_cell.length_a   1.000
_cell.length_b   1.000
_cell.length_c   1.000
_cell.angle_alpha   90.00
_cell.angle_beta   90.00
_cell.angle_gamma   90.00
#
_symmetry.space_group_name_H-M   'P 1'
#
loop_
_entity.id
_entity.type
_entity.pdbx_description
1 polymer ?
#
loop_
_entity_poly.entity_id
_entity_poly.type
_entity_poly.pdbx_seq_one_letter_code
_entity_poly.pdbx_strand_id
1 'polypeptide(L)'
;AAIKPRLDLPESTEIFGQKISLSPAQQLLNPVEQVLNPVQEAATTISQRLFGLPSLKIPIPGERTQSWLLISYVDNDLRISRGDGGLFVLVREGSLLLL
;
A
#
# COMPACT_ATOMS: atom_id res chain seq x y z
N ALA A 1 -6.45 10.91 3.78
CA ALA A 1 -7.64 10.85 4.67
C ALA A 1 -7.51 9.60 5.52
N ALA A 2 -7.53 9.73 6.85
CA ALA A 2 -7.52 8.57 7.73
C ALA A 2 -8.88 7.86 7.61
N ILE A 3 -8.87 6.60 7.20
CA ILE A 3 -10.08 5.77 7.16
C ILE A 3 -10.38 5.42 8.61
N LYS A 4 -11.49 5.94 9.13
CA LYS A 4 -12.01 5.61 10.46
C LYS A 4 -12.88 4.36 10.30
N PRO A 5 -12.43 3.15 10.67
CA PRO A 5 -13.34 2.02 10.78
C PRO A 5 -14.25 2.32 11.98
N ARG A 6 -15.40 2.94 11.71
CA ARG A 6 -16.50 3.01 12.65
C ARG A 6 -17.42 1.87 12.33
N LEU A 7 -17.62 0.96 13.28
CA LEU A 7 -18.63 -0.07 13.15
C LEU A 7 -20.00 0.55 13.47
N ASP A 8 -20.61 1.20 12.47
CA ASP A 8 -21.89 1.87 12.62
C ASP A 8 -23.04 0.90 12.31
N LEU A 9 -23.58 0.26 13.35
CA LEU A 9 -24.69 -0.69 13.25
C LEU A 9 -26.02 0.04 13.45
N PRO A 10 -27.02 -0.15 12.55
CA PRO A 10 -28.33 0.47 12.70
C PRO A 10 -29.05 -0.03 13.97
N GLU A 11 -29.95 0.77 14.55
CA GLU A 11 -30.69 0.40 15.76
C GLU A 11 -31.54 -0.87 15.59
N SER A 12 -31.98 -1.14 14.37
CA SER A 12 -32.75 -2.32 14.01
C SER A 12 -32.56 -2.68 12.55
N THR A 13 -32.75 -3.95 12.21
CA THR A 13 -32.79 -4.46 10.84
C THR A 13 -34.03 -5.30 10.62
N GLU A 14 -34.54 -5.32 9.40
CA GLU A 14 -35.72 -6.11 9.05
C GLU A 14 -35.28 -7.43 8.41
N ILE A 15 -35.63 -8.54 9.04
CA ILE A 15 -35.29 -9.89 8.57
C ILE A 15 -36.60 -10.68 8.50
N PHE A 16 -36.93 -11.16 7.30
CA PHE A 16 -38.19 -11.87 7.01
C PHE A 16 -39.46 -11.11 7.45
N GLY A 17 -39.51 -9.79 7.26
CA GLY A 17 -40.66 -8.95 7.62
C GLY A 17 -40.80 -8.66 9.12
N GLN A 18 -39.82 -9.07 9.93
CA GLN A 18 -39.76 -8.78 11.37
C GLN A 18 -38.64 -7.79 11.67
N LYS A 19 -38.99 -6.73 12.39
CA LYS A 19 -38.04 -5.71 12.85
C LYS A 19 -37.30 -6.20 14.09
N ILE A 20 -36.03 -6.53 13.95
CA ILE A 20 -35.17 -7.02 15.02
C ILE A 20 -34.29 -5.89 15.52
N SER A 21 -34.29 -5.64 16.83
CA SER A 21 -33.40 -4.64 17.45
C SER A 21 -31.97 -5.18 17.57
N LEU A 22 -31.00 -4.36 17.16
CA LEU A 22 -29.57 -4.68 17.23
C LEU A 22 -28.88 -4.05 18.46
N SER A 23 -29.65 -3.45 19.37
CA SER A 23 -29.13 -2.83 20.60
C SER A 23 -28.25 -3.77 21.44
N PRO A 24 -28.55 -5.07 21.61
CA PRO A 24 -27.65 -5.99 22.30
C PRO A 24 -26.31 -6.19 21.58
N ALA A 25 -26.31 -6.20 20.24
CA ALA A 25 -25.08 -6.34 19.45
C ALA A 25 -24.22 -5.08 19.55
N GLN A 26 -24.82 -3.88 19.55
CA GLN A 26 -24.10 -2.62 19.76
C GLN A 26 -23.41 -2.59 21.13
N GLN A 27 -24.07 -3.05 22.19
CA GLN A 27 -23.49 -3.12 23.54
C GLN A 27 -22.25 -4.02 23.61
N LEU A 28 -22.23 -5.13 22.87
CA LEU A 28 -21.09 -6.05 22.80
C LEU A 28 -19.91 -5.49 21.99
N LEU A 29 -20.17 -4.55 21.07
CA LEU A 29 -19.18 -3.99 20.16
C LEU A 29 -18.59 -2.66 20.65
N ASN A 30 -19.28 -1.96 21.55
CA ASN A 30 -18.78 -0.75 22.22
C ASN A 30 -17.38 -0.89 22.86
N PRO A 31 -16.99 -2.02 23.47
CA PRO A 31 -15.64 -2.22 24.00
C PRO A 31 -14.57 -2.29 22.89
N VAL A 32 -14.93 -2.79 21.70
CA VAL A 32 -14.00 -2.91 20.57
C VAL A 32 -13.62 -1.53 20.04
N GLU A 33 -14.59 -0.61 19.94
CA GLU A 33 -14.35 0.78 19.57
C GLU A 33 -13.41 1.50 20.57
N GLN A 34 -13.52 1.20 21.87
CA GLN A 34 -12.63 1.76 22.89
C GLN A 34 -11.17 1.29 22.74
N VAL A 35 -10.95 0.06 22.27
CA VAL A 35 -9.61 -0.49 22.01
C VAL A 35 -9.01 0.04 20.70
N LEU A 36 -9.85 0.37 19.72
CA LEU A 36 -9.39 0.79 18.39
C LEU A 36 -9.05 2.29 18.31
N ASN A 37 -9.71 3.13 19.11
CA ASN A 37 -9.50 4.58 19.12
C ASN A 37 -8.04 5.01 19.40
N PRO A 38 -7.33 4.47 20.41
CA PRO A 38 -5.94 4.86 20.68
C PRO A 38 -4.98 4.51 19.53
N VAL A 39 -5.21 3.38 18.86
CA VAL A 39 -4.40 2.94 17.70
C VAL A 39 -4.61 3.90 16.53
N GLN A 40 -5.84 4.37 16.34
CA GLN A 40 -6.16 5.35 15.31
C GLN A 40 -5.50 6.70 15.59
N GLU A 41 -5.58 7.20 16.83
CA GLU A 41 -4.96 8.47 17.22
C GLU A 41 -3.44 8.43 17.04
N ALA A 42 -2.81 7.31 17.38
CA ALA A 42 -1.40 7.06 17.12
C ALA A 42 -1.08 7.08 15.61
N ALA A 43 -1.87 6.36 14.80
CA ALA A 43 -1.71 6.34 13.35
C ALA A 43 -1.89 7.73 12.71
N THR A 44 -2.87 8.51 13.16
CA THR A 44 -3.08 9.88 12.68
C THR A 44 -1.92 10.78 13.06
N THR A 45 -1.40 10.65 14.28
CA THR A 45 -0.24 11.43 14.76
C THR A 45 1.02 11.11 13.95
N ILE A 46 1.28 9.82 13.67
CA ILE A 46 2.40 9.38 12.84
C ILE A 46 2.25 9.91 11.41
N SER A 47 1.06 9.78 10.82
CA SER A 47 0.81 10.28 9.47
C SER A 47 1.02 11.80 9.37
N GLN A 48 0.49 12.59 10.30
CA GLN A 48 0.68 14.03 10.33
C GLN A 48 2.15 14.42 10.49
N ARG A 49 2.90 13.70 11.33
CA ARG A 49 4.35 13.92 11.48
C ARG A 49 5.11 13.56 10.22
N LEU A 50 4.80 12.46 9.54
CA LEU A 50 5.51 12.04 8.32
C LEU A 50 5.16 12.91 7.10
N PHE A 51 3.90 13.29 6.95
CA PHE A 51 3.43 14.12 5.82
C PHE A 51 3.67 15.63 6.02
N GLY A 52 3.83 16.07 7.28
CA GLY A 52 4.18 17.45 7.62
C GLY A 52 5.68 17.74 7.56
N LEU A 53 6.52 16.71 7.45
CA LEU A 53 7.94 16.91 7.18
C LEU A 53 8.10 17.39 5.73
N PRO A 54 8.90 18.44 5.49
CA PRO A 54 9.25 18.80 4.12
C PRO A 54 9.86 17.57 3.44
N SER A 55 9.45 17.31 2.20
CA SER A 55 10.00 16.21 1.40
C SER A 55 11.52 16.25 1.50
N LEU A 56 12.14 15.19 2.00
CA LEU A 56 13.60 15.09 2.07
C LEU A 56 14.14 15.00 0.64
N LYS A 57 14.49 16.15 0.06
CA LYS A 57 15.12 16.24 -1.24
C LYS A 57 16.61 16.03 -1.04
N ILE A 58 17.09 14.83 -1.33
CA ILE A 58 18.52 14.56 -1.38
C ILE A 58 18.99 15.01 -2.77
N PRO A 59 19.78 16.09 -2.89
CA PRO A 59 20.32 16.49 -4.19
C PRO A 59 21.29 15.40 -4.66
N ILE A 60 21.05 14.84 -5.83
CA ILE A 60 22.00 13.93 -6.47
C ILE A 60 23.00 14.82 -7.25
N PRO A 61 24.28 14.88 -6.85
CA PRO A 61 25.25 15.75 -7.49
C PRO A 61 25.55 15.33 -8.94
N GLY A 62 25.71 16.32 -9.82
CA GLY A 62 25.99 16.15 -11.25
C GLY A 62 24.76 15.93 -12.13
N GLU A 63 24.94 15.74 -13.44
CA GLU A 63 23.87 15.38 -14.39
C GLU A 63 23.47 13.89 -14.29
N ARG A 64 23.39 13.37 -13.07
CA ARG A 64 23.02 11.97 -12.76
C ARG A 64 21.51 11.79 -12.58
N THR A 65 20.74 12.87 -12.66
CA THR A 65 19.29 12.88 -12.44
C THR A 65 18.49 12.55 -13.71
N GLN A 66 19.16 12.45 -14.85
CA GLN A 66 18.55 12.08 -16.13
C GLN A 66 19.29 10.88 -16.71
N SER A 67 18.64 9.73 -16.66
CA SER A 67 19.09 8.51 -17.33
C SER A 67 17.96 7.97 -18.20
N TRP A 68 18.32 7.17 -19.19
CA TRP A 68 17.36 6.43 -19.99
C TRP A 68 17.77 4.97 -20.01
N LEU A 69 16.80 4.07 -19.85
CA LEU A 69 17.00 2.63 -19.92
C LEU A 69 15.90 2.04 -20.77
N LEU A 70 16.28 1.42 -21.88
CA LEU A 70 15.40 0.64 -22.74
C LEU A 70 15.57 -0.83 -22.40
N ILE A 71 14.47 -1.51 -22.06
CA ILE A 71 14.45 -2.94 -21.75
C ILE A 71 13.66 -3.65 -22.84
N SER A 72 14.31 -4.55 -23.56
CA SER A 72 13.71 -5.41 -24.57
C SER A 72 13.59 -6.84 -24.06
N TYR A 73 12.38 -7.38 -24.12
CA TYR A 73 12.09 -8.77 -23.83
C TYR A 73 12.17 -9.54 -25.15
N VAL A 74 13.24 -10.31 -25.32
CA VAL A 74 13.46 -11.09 -26.55
C VAL A 74 12.68 -12.39 -26.49
N ASP A 75 12.64 -13.02 -25.31
CA ASP A 75 11.82 -14.19 -24.98
C ASP A 75 11.59 -14.23 -23.46
N ASN A 76 10.94 -15.28 -22.97
CA ASN A 76 10.69 -15.56 -21.56
C ASN A 76 11.98 -15.63 -20.72
N ASP A 77 13.11 -16.01 -21.34
CA ASP A 77 14.37 -16.22 -20.65
C ASP A 77 15.46 -15.21 -20.98
N LEU A 78 15.28 -14.38 -22.01
CA LEU A 78 16.30 -13.44 -22.47
C LEU A 78 15.80 -12.00 -22.43
N ARG A 79 16.53 -11.16 -21.70
CA ARG A 79 16.30 -9.72 -21.63
C ARG A 79 17.57 -8.96 -22.00
N ILE A 80 17.38 -7.91 -22.79
CA ILE A 80 18.45 -6.99 -23.17
C ILE A 80 18.07 -5.61 -22.66
N SER A 81 18.94 -5.01 -21.84
CA SER A 81 18.76 -3.67 -21.30
C SER A 81 19.87 -2.76 -21.82
N ARG A 82 19.52 -1.64 -22.44
CA ARG A 82 20.46 -0.64 -22.95
C ARG A 82 20.13 0.73 -22.40
N GLY A 83 21.14 1.42 -21.89
CA GLY A 83 21.00 2.79 -21.42
C GLY A 83 22.31 3.57 -21.52
N ASP A 84 22.32 4.73 -20.89
CA ASP A 84 23.50 5.55 -20.63
C ASP A 84 24.61 4.80 -19.85
N GLY A 85 24.23 3.82 -19.01
CA GLY A 85 25.15 2.96 -18.25
C GLY A 85 25.72 1.76 -19.03
N GLY A 86 25.35 1.55 -20.30
CA GLY A 86 25.85 0.45 -21.13
C GLY A 86 24.78 -0.56 -21.55
N LEU A 87 25.24 -1.74 -21.98
CA LEU A 87 24.42 -2.86 -22.44
C LEU A 87 24.52 -4.02 -21.46
N PHE A 88 23.38 -4.51 -20.99
CA PHE A 88 23.27 -5.64 -20.09
C PHE A 88 22.43 -6.72 -20.76
N VAL A 89 22.90 -7.96 -20.69
CA VAL A 89 22.17 -9.13 -21.15
C VAL A 89 21.90 -9.99 -19.94
N LEU A 90 20.63 -10.29 -19.71
CA LEU A 90 20.18 -11.18 -18.66
C LEU A 90 19.59 -12.43 -19.30
N VAL A 91 20.19 -13.57 -18.97
CA VAL A 91 19.65 -14.89 -19.24
C VAL A 91 19.11 -15.46 -17.93
N ARG A 92 17.87 -15.94 -17.93
CA ARG A 92 17.25 -16.54 -16.75
C ARG A 92 18.03 -17.78 -16.30
N GLU A 93 18.24 -17.90 -14.99
CA GLU A 93 18.77 -19.12 -14.38
C GLU A 93 17.89 -20.33 -14.73
N GLY A 94 18.52 -21.44 -15.15
CA GLY A 94 17.81 -22.64 -15.60
C GLY A 94 17.26 -22.58 -17.02
N SER A 95 17.50 -21.48 -17.75
CA SER A 95 17.18 -21.42 -19.18
C SER A 95 18.01 -22.43 -19.98
N LEU A 96 17.41 -23.00 -21.02
CA LEU A 96 18.12 -23.82 -22.00
C LEU A 96 19.24 -23.06 -22.72
N LEU A 97 19.22 -21.73 -22.69
CA LEU A 97 20.28 -20.87 -23.23
C LEU A 97 21.59 -20.92 -22.42
N LEU A 98 21.58 -21.54 -21.23
CA LEU A 98 22.74 -21.71 -20.36
C LEU A 98 23.24 -23.17 -20.29
N LEU A 99 22.63 -24.07 -21.06
CA LEU A 99 23.04 -25.47 -21.17
C LEU A 99 24.13 -25.69 -22.21
#